data_AF-A0A091CCF8-F1
#
_entry.id   AF-A0A091CCF8-F1
#
_cell.length_a   1.000
_cell.length_b   1.000
_cell.length_c   1.000
_cell.angle_alpha   90.00
_cell.angle_beta   90.00
_cell.angle_gamma   90.00
#
_symmetry.space_group_name_H-M   'P 1'
#
loop_
_entity.id
_entity.type
_entity.pdbx_description
1 polymer ?
#
loop_
_entity_poly.entity_id
_entity_poly.type
_entity_poly.pdbx_seq_one_letter_code
_entity_poly.pdbx_strand_id
1 'polypeptide(L)' 'MNQNDQLPEVDEKLPLRQNLLLGLQHTVIAVLAAIPVPLLIATNVGLSPEQTRFLLTRSFLALVFLVY' A
#
# COMPACT_ATOMS: atom_id res chain seq x y z
N MET A 1 10.32 -15.40 38.93
CA MET A 1 11.30 -15.49 37.83
C MET A 1 11.11 -16.85 37.19
N ASN A 2 10.73 -17.03 35.94
CA ASN A 2 10.78 -16.15 34.78
C ASN A 2 9.69 -16.62 33.78
N GLN A 3 8.63 -15.83 33.56
CA GLN A 3 7.74 -16.05 32.42
C GLN A 3 8.43 -15.32 31.27
N ASN A 4 9.20 -16.07 30.47
CA ASN A 4 10.02 -15.54 29.40
C ASN A 4 9.23 -14.52 28.58
N ASP A 5 9.72 -13.29 28.63
CA ASP A 5 9.32 -12.12 27.86
C ASP A 5 9.48 -12.40 26.35
N GLN A 6 8.61 -13.25 25.78
CA GLN A 6 8.47 -13.34 24.34
C GLN A 6 7.80 -12.04 23.90
N LEU A 7 8.62 -11.12 23.40
CA LEU A 7 8.12 -9.95 22.68
C LEU A 7 7.09 -10.44 21.65
N PRO A 8 5.95 -9.74 21.50
CA PRO A 8 5.02 -10.05 20.42
C PRO A 8 5.80 -10.10 19.10
N GLU A 9 5.53 -11.07 18.24
CA GLU A 9 6.20 -11.25 16.94
C GLU A 9 6.18 -9.96 16.08
N VAL A 10 5.20 -9.09 16.33
CA VAL A 10 5.04 -7.76 15.70
C VAL A 10 6.06 -6.71 16.16
N ASP A 11 6.62 -6.85 17.38
CA ASP A 11 7.62 -5.96 17.97
C ASP A 11 9.06 -6.45 17.75
N GLU A 12 9.23 -7.63 17.11
CA GLU A 12 10.55 -8.13 16.75
C GLU A 12 11.17 -7.26 15.65
N LYS A 13 12.34 -6.69 15.94
CA LYS A 13 13.07 -5.85 14.99
C LYS A 13 13.66 -6.72 13.88
N LEU A 14 12.93 -6.81 12.77
CA LEU A 14 13.36 -7.56 11.60
C LEU A 14 14.72 -7.04 11.07
N PRO A 15 15.57 -7.95 10.55
CA PRO A 15 16.83 -7.53 9.93
C PRO A 15 16.55 -6.62 8.75
N LEU A 16 17.38 -5.58 8.60
CA LEU A 16 17.15 -4.44 7.70
C LEU A 16 16.79 -4.85 6.26
N ARG A 17 17.40 -5.92 5.75
CA ARG A 17 17.12 -6.45 4.41
C ARG A 17 15.73 -7.07 4.29
N GLN A 18 15.29 -7.80 5.30
CA GLN A 18 13.95 -8.39 5.32
C GLN A 18 12.89 -7.31 5.44
N ASN A 19 13.11 -6.32 6.31
CA ASN A 19 12.18 -5.21 6.47
C ASN A 19 12.04 -4.38 5.17
N LEU A 20 13.15 -4.10 4.49
CA LEU A 20 13.13 -3.42 3.18
C LEU A 20 12.40 -4.23 2.11
N LEU A 21 12.65 -5.54 2.04
CA LEU A 21 12.00 -6.41 1.06
C LEU A 21 10.49 -6.53 1.32
N LEU A 22 10.10 -6.68 2.58
CA LEU A 22 8.70 -6.72 3.00
C LEU A 22 8.00 -5.39 2.72
N GLY A 23 8.62 -4.26 3.04
CA GLY A 23 8.09 -2.93 2.72
C GLY A 23 7.90 -2.73 1.21
N LEU A 24 8.85 -3.21 0.40
CA LEU A 24 8.72 -3.21 -1.06
C LEU A 24 7.56 -4.08 -1.54
N GLN A 25 7.44 -5.31 -1.03
CA GLN A 25 6.35 -6.22 -1.39
C GLN A 25 4.98 -5.62 -1.07
N HIS A 26 4.82 -5.07 0.13
CA HIS A 26 3.58 -4.40 0.53
C HIS A 26 3.27 -3.21 -0.37
N THR A 27 4.28 -2.39 -0.69
CA THR A 27 4.10 -1.25 -1.61
C THR A 27 3.67 -1.71 -3.00
N VAL A 28 4.32 -2.73 -3.57
CA VAL A 28 3.98 -3.26 -4.90
C VAL A 28 2.55 -3.80 -4.92
N ILE A 29 2.17 -4.61 -3.93
CA ILE A 29 0.82 -5.16 -3.82
C ILE A 29 -0.21 -4.04 -3.69
N ALA A 30 0.06 -3.06 -2.83
CA ALA A 30 -0.84 -1.92 -2.61
C ALA A 30 -1.04 -1.11 -3.91
N VAL A 31 0.05 -0.82 -4.65
CA VAL A 31 -0.02 -0.08 -5.92
C VAL A 31 -0.79 -0.86 -6.98
N LEU A 32 -0.54 -2.17 -7.11
CA LEU A 32 -1.26 -3.04 -8.04
C LEU A 32 -2.75 -3.15 -7.70
N ALA A 33 -3.13 -3.07 -6.42
CA ALA A 33 -4.53 -3.07 -6.01
C ALA A 33 -5.22 -1.70 -6.21
N ALA A 34 -4.47 -0.60 -6.07
CA ALA A 34 -5.02 0.75 -6.09
C ALA A 34 -5.26 1.33 -7.49
N ILE A 35 -4.55 0.85 -8.51
CA ILE A 35 -4.65 1.37 -9.88
C ILE A 35 -5.90 0.84 -10.63
N PRO A 36 -6.25 -0.46 -10.59
CA PRO A 36 -7.36 -1.00 -11.40
C PRO A 36 -8.72 -0.41 -11.05
N VAL A 37 -8.99 -0.16 -9.76
CA VAL A 37 -10.30 0.35 -9.28
C VAL A 37 -10.66 1.72 -9.88
N PRO A 38 -9.85 2.78 -9.73
CA PRO A 38 -10.15 4.09 -10.31
C PRO A 38 -10.13 4.06 -11.85
N LEU A 39 -9.31 3.22 -12.47
CA LEU A 39 -9.34 3.05 -13.94
C LEU A 39 -10.65 2.42 -14.42
N LEU A 40 -11.15 1.39 -13.73
CA LEU A 40 -12.42 0.76 -14.04
C LEU A 40 -13.58 1.74 -13.87
N ILE A 41 -13.58 2.53 -12.80
CA ILE A 41 -14.60 3.57 -12.59
C ILE A 41 -14.51 4.63 -13.70
N ALA A 42 -13.31 5.09 -14.04
CA ALA A 42 -13.11 6.11 -15.05
C ALA A 42 -13.58 5.69 -16.45
N THR A 43 -13.32 4.44 -16.85
CA THR A 43 -13.77 3.91 -18.15
C THR A 43 -15.28 3.74 -18.21
N ASN A 44 -15.92 3.29 -17.13
CA ASN A 44 -17.37 3.10 -17.08
C ASN A 44 -18.15 4.42 -17.02
N VAL A 45 -17.60 5.44 -16.37
CA VAL A 45 -18.21 6.77 -16.27
C VAL A 45 -17.91 7.64 -17.50
N GLY A 46 -16.96 7.21 -18.35
CA GLY A 46 -16.57 7.96 -19.55
C GLY A 46 -15.78 9.24 -19.22
N LEU A 47 -14.93 9.20 -18.18
CA LEU A 47 -14.16 10.35 -17.73
C LEU A 47 -13.12 10.78 -18.77
N SER A 48 -12.86 12.08 -18.84
CA SER A 48 -11.80 12.61 -19.70
C SER A 48 -10.42 12.14 -19.21
N PRO A 49 -9.39 12.11 -20.09
CA PRO A 49 -8.03 11.71 -19.71
C PRO A 49 -7.41 12.55 -18.59
N GLU A 50 -7.87 13.79 -18.41
CA GLU A 50 -7.43 14.67 -17.32
C GLU A 50 -8.07 14.26 -15.99
N GLN A 51 -9.37 13.98 -16.00
CA GLN A 51 -10.11 13.51 -14.82
C GLN A 51 -9.63 12.14 -14.36
N THR A 52 -9.34 11.23 -15.29
CA THR A 52 -8.76 9.91 -14.99
C THR A 52 -7.39 10.04 -14.34
N ARG A 53 -6.53 10.93 -14.84
CA ARG A 53 -5.22 11.22 -14.22
C ARG A 53 -5.37 11.82 -12.82
N PHE A 54 -6.29 12.76 -12.65
CA PHE A 54 -6.57 13.34 -11.34
C PHE A 54 -7.04 12.28 -10.32
N LEU A 55 -7.96 11.40 -10.72
CA LEU A 55 -8.42 10.30 -9.87
C LEU A 55 -7.30 9.33 -9.53
N LEU A 56 -6.48 8.94 -10.52
CA LEU A 56 -5.35 8.03 -10.31
C LEU A 56 -4.35 8.62 -9.29
N THR A 57 -3.95 9.88 -9.46
CA THR A 57 -3.02 10.57 -8.56
C THR A 57 -3.60 10.67 -7.14
N ARG A 58 -4.90 10.98 -7.02
CA ARG A 58 -5.57 11.06 -5.72
C ARG A 58 -5.68 9.71 -5.03
N SER A 59 -6.01 8.65 -5.78
CA SER A 59 -6.05 7.28 -5.29
C SER A 59 -4.67 6.80 -4.85
N PHE A 60 -3.62 7.13 -5.60
CA PHE A 60 -2.25 6.80 -5.24
C PHE A 60 -1.79 7.52 -3.96
N LEU A 61 -2.12 8.82 -3.82
CA LEU A 61 -1.81 9.57 -2.60
C LEU A 61 -2.54 9.01 -1.37
N ALA A 62 -3.82 8.64 -1.53
CA ALA A 62 -4.61 8.02 -0.46
C ALA A 62 -4.05 6.65 -0.03
N LEU A 63 -3.53 5.87 -0.97
CA LEU A 63 -2.87 4.59 -0.70
C LEU A 63 -1.60 4.78 0.15
N VAL A 64 -0.77 5.77 -0.17
CA VAL A 64 0.44 6.08 0.60
C VAL A 64 0.10 6.40 2.06
N PHE A 65 -1.03 7.07 2.31
CA PHE A 65 -1.52 7.37 3.65
C PHE A 65 -2.09 6.16 4.42
N LEU A 66 -2.44 5.07 3.73
CA LEU A 66 -3.02 3.87 4.36
C LEU A 66 -1.94 2.83 4.70
N VAL A 67 -0.77 2.93 4.05
CA VAL A 67 0.39 2.07 4.24
C VAL A 67 1.38 2.63 5.29
N TYR A 68 1.23 3.91 5.67
CA TYR A 68 2.00 4.59 6.72
C TYR A 68 1.16 4.81 7.97
#